data_AF-D6VAG8-F1
#
_entry.id   AF-D6VAG8-F1
#
_cell.length_a   1.000
_cell.length_b   1.000
_cell.length_c   1.000
_cell.angle_alpha   90.00
_cell.angle_beta   90.00
_cell.angle_gamma   90.00
#
_symmetry.space_group_name_H-M   'P 1'
#
loop_
_entity.id
_entity.type
_entity.pdbx_description
1 polymer ?
#
loop_
_entity_poly.entity_id
_entity_poly.type
_entity_poly.pdbx_seq_one_letter_code
_entity_poly.pdbx_strand_id
1 'polypeptide(L)'
;MKSLITGLVLLFLGFRRGLRDPEFRAIMFLLIVATLIGTLVFRSVEGWSWLDAAYFSVVSLTTVGDANLAPSVAVTKIFAMAFSLVGIGLMLAFISRLTSFRDEASNETD
;
A
#
# COMPACT_ATOMS: atom_id res chain seq x y z
N MET A 1 -21.29 -11.92 23.47
CA MET A 1 -21.72 -11.61 22.08
C MET A 1 -21.92 -10.12 21.82
N LYS A 2 -22.63 -9.36 22.67
CA LYS A 2 -22.87 -7.92 22.43
C LYS A 2 -21.58 -7.07 22.38
N SER A 3 -20.57 -7.33 23.24
CA SER A 3 -19.29 -6.59 23.20
C SER A 3 -18.48 -6.85 21.92
N LEU A 4 -18.54 -8.07 21.37
CA LEU A 4 -17.86 -8.43 20.12
C LEU A 4 -18.45 -7.65 18.93
N ILE A 5 -19.78 -7.57 18.87
CA ILE A 5 -20.49 -6.85 17.80
C ILE A 5 -20.16 -5.35 17.86
N THR A 6 -20.17 -4.75 19.06
CA THR A 6 -19.82 -3.33 19.22
C THR A 6 -18.37 -3.06 18.80
N GLY A 7 -17.43 -3.94 19.18
CA GLY A 7 -16.03 -3.83 18.74
C GLY A 7 -15.89 -3.89 17.22
N LEU A 8 -16.61 -4.81 16.57
CA LEU A 8 -16.57 -4.99 15.12
C LEU A 8 -17.17 -3.78 14.37
N VAL A 9 -18.27 -3.22 14.89
CA VAL A 9 -18.88 -2.00 14.35
C VAL A 9 -17.97 -0.78 14.53
N LEU A 10 -17.31 -0.64 15.68
CA LEU A 10 -16.35 0.45 15.94
C LEU A 10 -15.14 0.36 15.00
N LEU A 11 -14.63 -0.85 14.74
CA LEU A 11 -13.54 -1.08 13.80
C LEU A 11 -13.95 -0.68 12.38
N PHE A 12 -15.16 -1.07 11.96
CA PHE A 12 -15.69 -0.71 10.64
C PHE A 12 -15.93 0.80 10.51
N LEU A 13 -16.46 1.46 11.55
CA LEU A 13 -16.67 2.91 11.57
C LEU A 13 -15.34 3.68 11.60
N GLY A 14 -14.35 3.20 12.36
CA GLY A 14 -13.00 3.76 12.40
C GLY A 14 -12.32 3.69 11.04
N PHE A 15 -12.38 2.52 10.38
CA PHE A 15 -11.90 2.36 9.01
C PHE A 15 -12.61 3.31 8.03
N ARG A 16 -13.92 3.45 8.15
CA ARG A 16 -14.71 4.37 7.32
C ARG A 16 -14.39 5.85 7.56
N ARG A 17 -14.01 6.21 8.80
CA ARG A 17 -13.55 7.56 9.15
C ARG A 17 -12.16 7.82 8.60
N GLY A 18 -11.23 6.87 8.72
CA GLY A 18 -9.90 6.94 8.11
C GLY A 18 -9.97 7.13 6.60
N LEU A 19 -10.89 6.43 5.91
CA LEU A 19 -11.15 6.63 4.48
C LEU A 19 -11.76 8.00 4.11
N ARG A 20 -12.18 8.83 5.07
CA ARG A 20 -12.68 10.19 4.81
C ARG A 20 -11.56 11.24 4.87
N ASP A 21 -10.47 10.93 5.54
CA ASP A 21 -9.32 11.82 5.64
C ASP A 21 -8.67 12.05 4.25
N PRO A 22 -8.47 13.30 3.83
CA PRO A 22 -7.97 13.61 2.49
C PRO A 22 -6.54 13.10 2.26
N GLU A 23 -5.69 13.08 3.30
CA GLU A 23 -4.30 12.68 3.19
C GLU A 23 -4.18 11.16 3.16
N PHE A 24 -4.94 10.45 4.00
CA PHE A 24 -5.07 8.99 3.94
C PHE A 24 -5.58 8.54 2.58
N ARG A 25 -6.61 9.22 2.05
CA ARG A 25 -7.14 8.95 0.70
C ARG A 25 -6.11 9.20 -0.40
N ALA A 26 -5.32 10.27 -0.29
CA ALA A 26 -4.28 10.58 -1.27
C ALA A 26 -3.20 9.49 -1.30
N ILE A 27 -2.72 9.04 -0.13
CA ILE A 27 -1.73 7.96 -0.03
C ILE A 27 -2.30 6.66 -0.61
N MET A 28 -3.53 6.29 -0.25
CA MET A 28 -4.20 5.11 -0.80
C MET A 28 -4.34 5.18 -2.32
N PHE A 29 -4.72 6.34 -2.85
CA PHE A 29 -4.80 6.56 -4.30
C PHE A 29 -3.44 6.42 -4.97
N LEU A 30 -2.38 7.00 -4.39
CA LEU A 30 -1.02 6.89 -4.89
C LEU A 30 -0.51 5.44 -4.87
N LEU A 31 -0.81 4.67 -3.82
CA LEU A 31 -0.47 3.24 -3.73
C LEU A 31 -1.16 2.43 -4.85
N ILE A 32 -2.45 2.68 -5.09
CA ILE A 32 -3.21 2.01 -6.16
C ILE A 32 -2.64 2.39 -7.53
N VAL A 33 -2.41 3.67 -7.79
CA VAL A 33 -1.84 4.15 -9.06
C VAL A 33 -0.44 3.59 -9.28
N ALA A 34 0.43 3.62 -8.27
CA ALA A 34 1.77 3.04 -8.36
C ALA A 34 1.71 1.54 -8.67
N THR A 35 0.80 0.80 -8.01
CA THR A 35 0.59 -0.63 -8.27
C THR A 35 0.12 -0.87 -9.71
N LEU A 36 -0.82 -0.08 -10.21
CA LEU A 36 -1.31 -0.19 -11.60
C LEU A 36 -0.20 0.11 -12.61
N ILE A 37 0.61 1.16 -12.37
CA ILE A 37 1.75 1.49 -13.23
C ILE A 37 2.77 0.35 -13.23
N GLY A 38 3.14 -0.16 -12.06
CA GLY A 38 4.05 -1.30 -11.95
C GLY A 38 3.50 -2.52 -12.71
N THR A 39 2.22 -2.82 -12.53
CA THR A 39 1.55 -3.96 -13.19
C THR A 39 1.65 -3.85 -14.70
N LEU A 40 1.36 -2.66 -15.25
CA LEU A 40 1.43 -2.43 -16.70
C LEU A 40 2.86 -2.55 -17.23
N VAL A 41 3.86 -2.02 -16.51
CA VAL A 41 5.27 -2.10 -16.91
C VAL A 41 5.75 -3.55 -16.91
N PHE A 42 5.56 -4.28 -15.80
CA PHE A 42 6.01 -5.67 -15.70
C PHE A 42 5.26 -6.57 -16.68
N ARG A 43 3.94 -6.39 -16.86
CA ARG A 43 3.16 -7.11 -17.88
C ARG A 43 3.71 -6.87 -19.28
N SER A 44 3.99 -5.63 -19.63
CA SER A 44 4.37 -5.26 -21.01
C SER A 44 5.80 -5.68 -21.36
N VAL A 45 6.72 -5.62 -20.40
CA VAL A 45 8.15 -5.87 -20.66
C VAL A 45 8.57 -7.29 -20.30
N GLU A 46 8.08 -7.88 -19.20
CA GLU A 46 8.39 -9.27 -18.82
C GLU A 46 7.40 -10.29 -19.41
N GLY A 47 6.25 -9.84 -19.92
CA GLY A 47 5.22 -10.75 -20.47
C GLY A 47 4.46 -11.57 -19.42
N TRP A 48 4.66 -11.29 -18.13
CA TRP A 48 3.99 -11.98 -17.01
C TRP A 48 2.48 -11.90 -17.07
N SER A 49 1.75 -12.84 -16.47
CA SER A 49 0.29 -12.74 -16.38
C SER A 49 -0.15 -11.47 -15.63
N TRP A 50 -1.39 -11.03 -15.85
CA TRP A 50 -1.94 -9.87 -15.12
C TRP A 50 -1.83 -10.04 -13.59
N LEU A 51 -2.07 -11.27 -13.13
CA LEU A 51 -2.01 -11.59 -11.71
C LEU A 51 -0.56 -11.56 -11.20
N ASP A 52 0.39 -12.15 -11.91
CA ASP A 52 1.80 -12.17 -11.50
C ASP A 52 2.40 -10.76 -11.50
N ALA A 53 2.07 -9.95 -12.52
CA ALA A 53 2.53 -8.57 -12.59
C ALA A 53 1.94 -7.69 -11.48
N ALA A 54 0.65 -7.85 -11.16
CA ALA A 54 0.01 -7.15 -10.06
C ALA A 54 0.56 -7.60 -8.71
N TYR A 55 0.73 -8.90 -8.53
CA TYR A 55 1.33 -9.50 -7.34
C TYR A 55 2.74 -8.97 -7.11
N PHE A 56 3.62 -9.05 -8.12
CA PHE A 56 4.99 -8.54 -8.01
C PHE A 56 5.04 -7.05 -7.69
N SER A 57 4.15 -6.26 -8.29
CA SER A 57 4.03 -4.82 -8.03
C SER A 57 3.65 -4.57 -6.58
N VAL A 58 2.64 -5.27 -6.05
CA VAL A 58 2.22 -5.11 -4.66
C VAL A 58 3.33 -5.52 -3.69
N VAL A 59 3.92 -6.71 -3.83
CA VAL A 59 4.94 -7.20 -2.88
C VAL A 59 6.23 -6.38 -2.95
N SER A 60 6.57 -5.81 -4.10
CA SER A 60 7.70 -4.89 -4.22
C SER A 60 7.41 -3.55 -3.54
N LEU A 61 6.21 -2.99 -3.77
CA LEU A 61 5.79 -1.71 -3.18
C LEU A 61 5.65 -1.78 -1.65
N THR A 62 5.16 -2.92 -1.14
CA THR A 62 5.00 -3.16 0.30
C THR A 62 6.26 -3.70 0.97
N THR A 63 7.36 -3.86 0.23
CA THR A 63 8.65 -4.42 0.70
C THR A 63 8.59 -5.85 1.21
N VAL A 64 7.50 -6.58 0.95
CA VAL A 64 7.41 -8.02 1.24
C VAL A 64 8.41 -8.80 0.39
N GLY A 65 8.47 -8.47 -0.91
CA GLY A 65 9.33 -9.13 -1.90
C GLY A 65 8.89 -10.56 -2.25
N ASP A 66 9.37 -11.06 -3.37
CA ASP A 66 9.24 -12.46 -3.77
C ASP A 66 10.60 -12.97 -4.28
N ALA A 67 10.98 -14.18 -3.88
CA ALA A 67 12.26 -14.79 -4.27
C ALA A 67 12.17 -15.64 -5.56
N ASN A 68 10.96 -16.06 -5.94
CA ASN A 68 10.70 -16.94 -7.07
C ASN A 68 10.29 -16.15 -8.33
N LEU A 69 9.70 -14.97 -8.16
CA LEU A 69 9.30 -14.09 -9.25
C LEU A 69 10.18 -12.83 -9.25
N ALA A 70 11.05 -12.70 -10.24
CA ALA A 70 11.97 -11.56 -10.37
C ALA A 70 12.13 -11.13 -11.83
N PRO A 71 12.25 -9.82 -12.13
CA PRO A 71 12.38 -9.33 -13.49
C PRO A 71 13.67 -9.86 -14.13
N SER A 72 13.57 -10.32 -15.38
CA SER A 72 14.67 -10.87 -16.15
C SER A 72 15.37 -9.79 -16.98
N VAL A 73 14.63 -8.78 -17.42
CA VAL A 73 15.10 -7.71 -18.33
C VAL A 73 15.85 -6.61 -17.56
N ALA A 74 16.89 -6.03 -18.17
CA ALA A 74 17.70 -5.00 -17.51
C ALA A 74 16.89 -3.74 -17.14
N VAL A 75 15.99 -3.30 -18.02
CA VAL A 75 15.16 -2.11 -17.82
C VAL A 75 14.20 -2.29 -16.64
N THR A 76 13.54 -3.43 -16.55
CA THR A 76 12.59 -3.76 -15.47
C THR A 76 13.29 -4.01 -14.14
N LYS A 77 14.55 -4.48 -14.13
CA LYS A 77 15.38 -4.52 -12.93
C LYS A 77 15.64 -3.13 -12.36
N ILE A 78 16.08 -2.19 -13.21
CA ILE A 78 16.32 -0.79 -12.81
C ILE A 78 15.02 -0.14 -12.36
N PHE A 79 13.94 -0.37 -13.10
CA PHE A 79 12.60 0.09 -12.72
C PHE A 79 12.18 -0.47 -11.36
N ALA A 80 12.34 -1.77 -11.12
CA ALA A 80 11.99 -2.40 -9.84
C ALA A 80 12.80 -1.80 -8.68
N MET A 81 14.10 -1.52 -8.87
CA MET A 81 14.93 -0.85 -7.86
C MET A 81 14.39 0.54 -7.51
N ALA A 82 14.07 1.37 -8.51
CA ALA A 82 13.50 2.69 -8.30
C ALA A 82 12.08 2.62 -7.71
N PHE A 83 11.28 1.67 -8.16
CA PHE A 83 9.91 1.44 -7.72
C PHE A 83 9.85 1.06 -6.23
N SER A 84 10.77 0.21 -5.76
CA SER A 84 10.89 -0.15 -4.34
C SER A 84 11.22 1.06 -3.46
N LEU A 85 12.03 2.01 -3.94
CA LEU A 85 12.30 3.26 -3.19
C LEU A 85 11.05 4.12 -3.02
N VAL A 86 10.23 4.22 -4.08
CA VAL A 86 8.92 4.90 -4.01
C VAL A 86 8.00 4.16 -3.04
N GLY A 87 7.99 2.83 -3.07
CA GLY A 87 7.22 1.98 -2.16
C GLY A 87 7.54 2.25 -0.69
N ILE A 88 8.82 2.32 -0.33
CA ILE A 88 9.27 2.67 1.02
C ILE A 88 8.73 4.05 1.43
N GLY A 89 8.85 5.06 0.58
CA GLY A 89 8.35 6.41 0.87
C GLY A 89 6.84 6.46 1.11
N LEU A 90 6.06 5.78 0.26
CA LEU A 90 4.61 5.70 0.41
C LEU A 90 4.20 4.91 1.66
N MET A 91 4.90 3.82 1.99
CA MET A 91 4.63 3.05 3.20
C MET A 91 4.97 3.83 4.47
N LEU A 92 6.08 4.57 4.48
CA LEU A 92 6.40 5.48 5.59
C LEU A 92 5.33 6.55 5.76
N ALA A 93 4.89 7.20 4.66
CA ALA A 93 3.82 8.17 4.72
C ALA A 93 2.51 7.56 5.27
N PHE A 94 2.19 6.33 4.87
CA PHE A 94 1.02 5.62 5.38
C PHE A 94 1.12 5.39 6.90
N ILE A 95 2.26 4.89 7.38
CA ILE A 95 2.51 4.67 8.82
C ILE A 95 2.45 6.00 9.59
N SER A 96 3.04 7.08 9.06
CA SER A 96 2.98 8.40 9.69
C SER A 96 1.55 8.90 9.89
N ARG A 97 0.65 8.67 8.93
CA ARG A 97 -0.77 9.02 9.09
C ARG A 97 -1.49 8.17 10.12
N LEU A 98 -1.17 6.88 10.20
CA LEU A 98 -1.72 6.02 11.27
C LEU A 98 -1.29 6.50 12.65
N THR A 99 -0.04 6.93 12.80
CA THR A 99 0.46 7.48 14.07
C THR A 99 -0.19 8.83 14.39
N SER A 100 -0.41 9.71 13.41
CA SER A 100 -1.13 10.98 13.62
C SER A 100 -2.53 10.77 14.20
N PHE A 101 -3.30 9.82 13.64
CA PHE A 101 -4.63 9.50 14.17
C PHE A 101 -4.59 8.96 15.61
N ARG A 102 -3.53 8.26 15.98
CA ARG A 102 -3.33 7.80 17.37
C ARG A 102 -3.03 8.98 18.28
N ASP A 103 -2.16 9.89 17.86
CA ASP A 103 -1.72 11.02 18.67
C ASP A 103 -2.86 12.04 18.89
N GLU A 104 -3.70 12.28 17.86
CA GLU A 104 -4.92 13.08 17.97
C GLU A 104 -5.91 12.50 18.99
N ALA A 105 -6.10 11.18 18.99
CA ALA A 105 -7.00 10.51 19.94
C ALA A 105 -6.49 10.57 21.39
N SER A 106 -5.16 10.62 21.61
CA SER A 106 -4.61 10.79 22.96
C SER A 106 -4.75 12.21 23.50
N ASN A 107 -4.70 13.22 22.62
CA ASN A 107 -4.76 14.63 23.02
C ASN A 107 -6.18 15.10 23.37
N GLU A 108 -7.22 14.36 22.98
CA GLU A 108 -8.62 14.60 23.39
C GLU A 108 -8.95 14.03 24.78
N THR A 109 -8.07 13.19 25.35
CA THR A 109 -8.28 12.53 26.66
C THR A 109 -7.53 13.17 27.83
N ASP A 110 -6.70 14.18 27.58
CA ASP A 110 -6.05 15.04 28.60
C ASP A 110 -6.85 16.33 28.85
#